data_AF-A0A6P5DWL8-F1
#
_entry.id   AF-A0A6P5DWL8-F1
#
_cell.length_a   1.000
_cell.length_b   1.000
_cell.length_c   1.000
_cell.angle_alpha   90.00
_cell.angle_beta   90.00
_cell.angle_gamma   90.00
#
_symmetry.space_group_name_H-M   'P 1'
#
loop_
_entity.id
_entity.type
_entity.pdbx_description
1 polymer ?
#
loop_
_entity_poly.entity_id
_entity_poly.type
_entity_poly.pdbx_seq_one_letter_code
_entity_poly.pdbx_strand_id
1 'polypeptide(L)'
;MAIGRGRLLQLQWQCLLARPPPLGCFGSAFASPGAAAGRAGFRMRPGAMLPAGPAALSRRARQDKVCRRPSTGCSASLDSLPSEVLLKILSYLDAAALLCAGCVNRRFYHLANDNFIWIRIYSTAFSPRRSHWRVDPAEKTDLSVNLLSAGDKEAGYWKKEYLTKQIASVKAALARVLKPLHPHTGLPVKTKEALRVSGLGWVIILRAADGREYTMEHADLSVNDSSVTVVWYGKDWPPLATLSTLDLCGATPVFMGQSRTPSRIRPRWHSLITKYQLSQLTESSAVGGDRLMRVFCLPPGLVVGLWKREEELAFVMANLHLYCLVERSMLGSPAVPYELPPHTPVSDDSPERGLHGYRLHVDMHSGGASCLCGSFHNLSASKGYLENEYMKLTVISFKNNTEHLPLIGKVGLSWKTNSFDGCIKSCSIMDLTLLEEYGKPFWCFSSPVCVRCCPGPSDGPSFLGEAYCVDYSDSEGRLHMELVWVEETEEYFIVSLALYLRLAKVNQWFGTQY
;
A
#
# COMPACT_ATOMS: atom_id res chain seq x y z
N MET A 1 -8.45 2.20 25.19
CA MET A 1 -7.03 2.21 25.63
C MET A 1 -6.46 0.82 25.45
N ALA A 2 -5.77 0.57 24.33
CA ALA A 2 -5.09 -0.68 24.05
C ALA A 2 -3.66 -0.34 23.63
N ILE A 3 -2.71 -0.58 24.53
CA ILE A 3 -1.28 -0.44 24.25
C ILE A 3 -0.87 -1.68 23.47
N GLY A 4 -0.69 -1.54 22.16
CA GLY A 4 -0.16 -2.59 21.29
C GLY A 4 1.28 -2.94 21.66
N ARG A 5 1.44 -3.91 22.57
CA ARG A 5 2.69 -4.63 22.77
C ARG A 5 2.66 -5.87 21.88
N GLY A 6 3.69 -6.03 21.05
CA GLY A 6 4.00 -7.28 20.36
C GLY A 6 3.76 -7.22 18.86
N ARG A 7 4.84 -6.99 18.10
CA ARG A 7 5.15 -7.54 16.75
C ARG A 7 6.26 -6.79 16.01
N LEU A 8 6.84 -5.74 16.59
CA LEU A 8 8.07 -5.12 16.05
C LEU A 8 9.30 -6.06 16.10
N LEU A 9 9.22 -7.17 16.84
CA LEU A 9 10.33 -8.11 17.06
C LEU A 9 10.42 -9.26 16.06
N GLN A 10 9.38 -9.54 15.26
CA GLN A 10 9.36 -10.77 14.44
C GLN A 10 9.88 -10.55 13.01
N LEU A 11 9.65 -9.37 12.43
CA LEU A 11 10.08 -9.01 11.07
C LEU A 11 11.60 -8.79 10.95
N GLN A 12 12.29 -8.45 12.05
CA GLN A 12 13.74 -8.20 12.02
C GLN A 12 14.58 -9.47 12.24
N TRP A 13 13.98 -10.56 12.76
CA TRP A 13 14.74 -11.79 13.00
C TRP A 13 15.06 -12.56 11.71
N GLN A 14 14.24 -12.42 10.67
CA GLN A 14 14.41 -13.14 9.39
C GLN A 14 15.50 -12.53 8.49
N CYS A 15 15.79 -11.22 8.63
CA CYS A 15 16.88 -10.58 7.88
C CYS A 15 18.29 -10.95 8.36
N LEU A 16 18.41 -11.60 9.53
CA LEU A 16 19.70 -12.03 10.10
C LEU A 16 20.10 -13.46 9.70
N LEU A 17 19.22 -14.23 9.05
CA LEU A 17 19.52 -15.60 8.59
C LEU A 17 19.93 -15.69 7.12
N ALA A 18 19.89 -14.57 6.37
CA ALA A 18 20.38 -14.52 5.00
C ALA A 18 21.91 -14.32 4.98
N ARG A 19 22.64 -15.42 4.77
CA ARG A 19 24.09 -15.41 4.58
C ARG A 19 24.43 -14.63 3.30
N PRO A 20 25.25 -13.58 3.32
CA PRO A 20 25.64 -12.88 2.10
C PRO A 20 26.55 -13.78 1.24
N PRO A 21 26.48 -13.72 -0.11
CA PRO A 21 27.43 -14.42 -0.96
C PRO A 21 28.82 -13.78 -0.83
N PRO A 22 29.91 -14.54 -1.05
CA PRO A 22 31.26 -14.03 -0.87
C PRO A 22 31.57 -12.94 -1.91
N LEU A 23 32.15 -11.83 -1.45
CA LEU A 23 32.65 -10.74 -2.28
C LEU A 23 33.75 -11.25 -3.22
N GLY A 24 33.46 -11.29 -4.53
CA GLY A 24 34.48 -11.29 -5.57
C GLY A 24 34.97 -9.87 -5.83
N CYS A 25 36.29 -9.71 -5.89
CA CYS A 25 36.98 -8.45 -6.20
C CYS A 25 36.47 -7.79 -7.48
N PHE A 26 35.96 -6.56 -7.38
CA PHE A 26 35.88 -5.64 -8.51
C PHE A 26 37.11 -4.75 -8.53
N GLY A 27 38.04 -5.05 -9.44
CA GLY A 27 39.06 -4.13 -9.89
C GLY A 27 38.47 -3.19 -10.94
N SER A 28 38.68 -1.89 -10.74
CA SER A 28 38.34 -0.81 -11.66
C SER A 28 39.22 -0.84 -12.92
N ALA A 29 38.61 -0.76 -14.10
CA ALA A 29 39.26 -0.17 -15.27
C ALA A 29 38.21 0.38 -16.26
N PHE A 30 38.35 1.67 -16.55
CA PHE A 30 37.75 2.36 -17.69
C PHE A 30 38.31 1.79 -19.00
N ALA A 31 37.43 1.61 -20.02
CA ALA A 31 37.60 2.04 -21.41
C ALA A 31 36.77 1.17 -22.38
N SER A 32 35.99 1.82 -23.24
CA SER A 32 35.46 1.29 -24.51
C SER A 32 36.35 1.80 -25.67
N PRO A 33 36.13 1.45 -26.95
CA PRO A 33 35.80 0.17 -27.59
C PRO A 33 36.75 -0.15 -28.78
N GLY A 34 36.76 -1.38 -29.33
CA GLY A 34 37.44 -1.63 -30.61
C GLY A 34 37.56 -3.09 -31.08
N ALA A 35 36.78 -3.41 -32.12
CA ALA A 35 37.05 -4.29 -33.28
C ALA A 35 37.80 -5.64 -33.17
N ALA A 36 37.10 -6.67 -33.66
CA ALA A 36 37.49 -7.67 -34.67
C ALA A 36 38.57 -8.75 -34.41
N ALA A 37 38.09 -10.01 -34.54
CA ALA A 37 38.64 -11.15 -35.29
C ALA A 37 40.11 -11.61 -35.11
N GLY A 38 40.29 -12.91 -34.82
CA GLY A 38 41.56 -13.60 -35.09
C GLY A 38 41.67 -15.01 -34.48
N ARG A 39 41.70 -16.02 -35.34
CA ARG A 39 41.86 -17.46 -35.07
C ARG A 39 43.33 -17.87 -34.78
N ALA A 40 43.44 -19.11 -34.26
CA ALA A 40 44.60 -20.04 -34.27
C ALA A 40 45.66 -19.80 -33.17
N GLY A 41 46.22 -20.80 -32.47
CA GLY A 41 46.30 -22.24 -32.68
C GLY A 41 47.77 -22.70 -32.56
N PHE A 42 48.03 -23.82 -31.85
CA PHE A 42 49.28 -24.62 -31.82
C PHE A 42 50.48 -24.06 -31.01
N ARG A 43 51.39 -24.82 -30.39
CA ARG A 43 51.51 -26.21 -29.88
C ARG A 43 52.89 -26.28 -29.14
N MET A 44 52.92 -26.92 -27.97
CA MET A 44 53.98 -27.79 -27.38
C MET A 44 55.50 -27.55 -27.55
N ARG A 45 56.20 -27.33 -26.39
CA ARG A 45 57.33 -28.09 -25.74
C ARG A 45 58.66 -28.38 -26.52
N PRO A 46 59.75 -28.95 -25.91
CA PRO A 46 60.39 -28.85 -24.57
C PRO A 46 61.96 -28.91 -24.57
N GLY A 47 62.60 -28.78 -23.40
CA GLY A 47 63.98 -29.29 -23.10
C GLY A 47 64.76 -28.32 -22.19
N ALA A 48 65.56 -28.69 -21.17
CA ALA A 48 66.18 -29.95 -20.82
C ALA A 48 66.63 -30.01 -19.34
N MET A 49 66.63 -31.24 -18.83
CA MET A 49 67.44 -31.95 -17.80
C MET A 49 68.30 -31.26 -16.72
N LEU A 50 68.21 -31.87 -15.51
CA LEU A 50 69.03 -31.76 -14.29
C LEU A 50 70.51 -32.22 -14.48
N PRO A 51 71.40 -31.99 -13.49
CA PRO A 51 71.71 -33.08 -12.54
C PRO A 51 71.94 -32.64 -11.08
N ALA A 52 72.07 -33.63 -10.19
CA ALA A 52 72.04 -33.54 -8.73
C ALA A 52 73.41 -33.70 -8.03
N GLY A 53 73.58 -32.98 -6.90
CA GLY A 53 74.33 -33.35 -5.68
C GLY A 53 75.81 -32.95 -5.55
N PRO A 54 76.45 -32.98 -4.34
CA PRO A 54 75.91 -32.83 -2.97
C PRO A 54 76.76 -31.96 -2.00
N ALA A 55 76.15 -31.62 -0.85
CA ALA A 55 76.70 -31.34 0.49
C ALA A 55 77.94 -30.42 0.70
N ALA A 56 77.72 -29.27 1.37
CA ALA A 56 78.69 -28.72 2.32
C ALA A 56 77.98 -27.95 3.44
N LEU A 57 78.32 -28.31 4.68
CA LEU A 57 77.89 -27.71 5.93
C LEU A 57 78.31 -26.23 6.02
N SER A 58 77.39 -25.36 6.40
CA SER A 58 77.76 -24.16 7.17
C SER A 58 76.68 -23.81 8.18
N ARG A 59 77.14 -23.79 9.42
CA ARG A 59 76.44 -23.65 10.69
C ARG A 59 76.29 -22.17 10.98
N ARG A 60 75.08 -21.62 11.05
CA ARG A 60 74.82 -20.29 11.65
C ARG A 60 73.50 -20.23 12.40
N ALA A 61 73.65 -20.05 13.71
CA ALA A 61 72.79 -19.42 14.70
C ALA A 61 71.26 -19.63 14.60
N ARG A 62 70.74 -20.42 15.55
CA ARG A 62 69.35 -20.34 16.02
C ARG A 62 69.08 -18.93 16.55
N GLN A 63 68.20 -18.19 15.89
CA GLN A 63 67.35 -17.22 16.55
C GLN A 63 65.94 -17.81 16.49
N ASP A 64 65.47 -18.29 17.64
CA ASP A 64 64.08 -18.67 17.85
C ASP A 64 63.21 -17.40 17.70
N LYS A 65 62.78 -17.12 16.46
CA LYS A 65 61.57 -16.35 16.23
C LYS A 65 60.42 -17.22 16.69
N VAL A 66 60.06 -17.07 17.96
CA VAL A 66 58.73 -17.41 18.45
C VAL A 66 57.75 -16.62 17.57
N CYS A 67 57.20 -17.30 16.56
CA CYS A 67 56.00 -16.86 15.88
C CYS A 67 54.91 -16.80 16.95
N ARG A 68 54.79 -15.66 17.64
CA ARG A 68 53.53 -15.27 18.25
C ARG A 68 52.52 -15.34 17.12
N ARG A 69 51.67 -16.38 17.15
CA ARG A 69 50.38 -16.36 16.46
C ARG A 69 49.83 -14.95 16.67
N PRO A 70 49.39 -14.23 15.63
CA PRO A 70 48.59 -13.05 15.88
C PRO A 70 47.41 -13.56 16.71
N SER A 71 47.33 -13.08 17.95
CA SER A 71 46.13 -13.23 18.76
C SER A 71 44.97 -12.85 17.86
N THR A 72 44.07 -13.80 17.63
CA THR A 72 42.80 -13.62 16.93
C THR A 72 42.24 -12.29 17.41
N GLY A 73 42.31 -11.27 16.54
CA GLY A 73 42.03 -9.90 16.93
C GLY A 73 40.66 -9.89 17.59
N CYS A 74 40.59 -9.40 18.83
CA CYS A 74 39.33 -9.13 19.50
C CYS A 74 38.50 -8.29 18.53
N SER A 75 37.51 -8.90 17.87
CA SER A 75 36.43 -8.13 17.29
C SER A 75 35.77 -7.46 18.50
N ALA A 76 36.08 -6.19 18.72
CA ALA A 76 35.44 -5.40 19.76
C ALA A 76 33.95 -5.39 19.44
N SER A 77 33.18 -6.23 20.13
CA SER A 77 31.73 -6.24 19.99
C SER A 77 31.20 -4.97 20.64
N LEU A 78 30.24 -4.31 20.00
CA LEU A 78 29.51 -3.18 20.58
C LEU A 78 28.90 -3.55 21.95
N ASP A 79 28.58 -4.84 22.16
CA ASP A 79 28.06 -5.34 23.43
C ASP A 79 29.08 -5.30 24.58
N SER A 80 30.39 -5.24 24.27
CA SER A 80 31.47 -5.17 25.27
C SER A 80 31.76 -3.76 25.77
N LEU A 81 31.18 -2.72 25.15
CA LEU A 81 31.42 -1.33 25.54
C LEU A 81 30.66 -0.96 26.82
N PRO A 82 31.19 -0.05 27.66
CA PRO A 82 30.45 0.55 28.77
C PRO A 82 29.20 1.30 28.31
N SER A 83 28.19 1.38 29.19
CA SER A 83 26.90 1.99 28.85
C SER A 83 27.02 3.48 28.55
N GLU A 84 27.97 4.17 29.16
CA GLU A 84 28.27 5.59 28.97
C GLU A 84 28.75 5.86 27.55
N VAL A 85 29.62 4.98 27.03
CA VAL A 85 30.13 5.05 25.65
C VAL A 85 29.01 4.76 24.66
N LEU A 86 28.18 3.75 24.93
CA LEU A 86 27.02 3.42 24.10
C LEU A 86 25.99 4.55 24.07
N LEU A 87 25.67 5.16 25.22
CA LEU A 87 24.77 6.32 25.28
C LEU A 87 25.34 7.50 24.49
N LYS A 88 26.66 7.71 24.57
CA LYS A 88 27.31 8.74 23.77
C LYS A 88 27.17 8.46 22.28
N ILE A 89 27.37 7.22 21.83
CA ILE A 89 27.15 6.81 20.43
C ILE A 89 25.69 7.02 20.02
N LEU A 90 24.74 6.52 20.82
CA LEU A 90 23.30 6.64 20.57
C LEU A 90 22.83 8.10 20.54
N SER A 91 23.48 9.00 21.28
CA SER A 91 23.14 10.43 21.29
C SER A 91 23.41 11.16 19.97
N TYR A 92 24.17 10.56 19.05
CA TYR A 92 24.39 11.08 17.70
C TYR A 92 23.37 10.57 16.67
N LEU A 93 22.54 9.60 17.04
CA LEU A 93 21.52 9.04 16.15
C LEU A 93 20.31 9.97 16.07
N ASP A 94 19.67 9.99 14.91
CA ASP A 94 18.35 10.61 14.76
C ASP A 94 17.26 9.75 15.44
N ALA A 95 16.05 10.30 15.57
CA ALA A 95 14.94 9.60 16.21
C ALA A 95 14.64 8.24 15.55
N ALA A 96 14.77 8.15 14.22
CA ALA A 96 14.53 6.94 13.44
C ALA A 96 15.54 5.84 13.75
N ALA A 97 16.83 6.14 13.63
CA ALA A 97 17.91 5.21 13.93
C ALA A 97 17.93 4.83 15.42
N LEU A 98 17.56 5.73 16.32
CA LEU A 98 17.45 5.43 17.75
C LEU A 98 16.32 4.43 18.04
N LEU A 99 15.16 4.53 17.36
CA LEU A 99 14.12 3.50 17.44
C LEU A 99 14.62 2.16 16.91
N CYS A 100 15.28 2.15 15.75
CA CYS A 100 15.82 0.92 15.17
C CYS A 100 16.88 0.27 16.07
N ALA A 101 17.77 1.07 16.67
CA ALA A 101 18.78 0.60 17.62
C ALA A 101 18.13 -0.10 18.82
N GLY A 102 17.01 0.43 19.32
CA GLY A 102 16.23 -0.19 20.40
C GLY A 102 15.64 -1.57 20.06
N CYS A 103 15.60 -1.97 18.79
CA CYS A 103 15.11 -3.28 18.37
C CYS A 103 16.21 -4.35 18.28
N VAL A 104 17.49 -3.96 18.39
CA VAL A 104 18.63 -4.86 18.22
C VAL A 104 18.74 -5.86 19.37
N ASN A 105 18.75 -5.38 20.61
CA ASN A 105 18.78 -6.23 21.81
C ASN A 105 18.21 -5.50 23.04
N ARG A 106 18.03 -6.23 24.14
CA ARG A 106 17.46 -5.69 25.39
C ARG A 106 18.27 -4.55 25.99
N ARG A 107 19.61 -4.59 25.89
CA ARG A 107 20.48 -3.52 26.41
C ARG A 107 20.27 -2.23 25.60
N PHE A 108 20.33 -2.32 24.28
CA PHE A 108 20.05 -1.19 23.40
C PHE A 108 18.63 -0.68 23.54
N TYR A 109 17.64 -1.56 23.79
CA TYR A 109 16.27 -1.12 24.10
C TYR A 109 16.23 -0.18 25.31
N HIS A 110 16.90 -0.53 26.41
CA HIS A 110 16.93 0.32 27.60
C HIS A 110 17.69 1.63 27.35
N LEU A 111 18.87 1.56 26.73
CA LEU A 111 19.69 2.75 26.45
C LEU A 111 19.03 3.70 25.42
N ALA A 112 18.35 3.15 24.41
CA ALA A 112 17.64 3.95 23.42
C ALA A 112 16.37 4.61 23.98
N ASN A 113 15.92 4.25 25.19
CA ASN A 113 14.82 4.91 25.88
C ASN A 113 15.32 5.97 26.89
N ASP A 114 16.60 6.36 26.83
CA ASP A 114 17.18 7.37 27.70
C ASP A 114 16.50 8.75 27.55
N ASN A 115 16.04 9.29 28.67
CA ASN A 115 15.27 10.54 28.70
C ASN A 115 16.10 11.76 28.29
N PHE A 116 17.42 11.77 28.54
CA PHE A 116 18.29 12.88 28.19
C PHE A 116 18.53 12.98 26.68
N ILE A 117 18.60 11.84 25.98
CA ILE A 117 18.67 11.82 24.51
C ILE A 117 17.34 12.34 23.93
N TRP A 118 16.21 11.81 24.40
CA TRP A 118 14.90 12.16 23.83
C TRP A 118 14.45 13.59 24.11
N ILE A 119 14.75 14.17 25.29
CA ILE A 119 14.45 15.59 25.54
C ILE A 119 15.25 16.49 24.59
N ARG A 120 16.51 16.17 24.26
CA ARG A 120 17.29 16.94 23.27
C ARG A 120 16.68 16.84 21.88
N ILE A 121 16.29 15.63 21.45
CA ILE A 121 15.60 15.42 20.17
C ILE A 121 14.27 16.20 20.14
N TYR A 122 13.50 16.15 21.24
CA TYR A 122 12.25 16.90 21.38
C TYR A 122 12.46 18.41 21.28
N SER A 123 13.41 18.95 22.05
CA SER A 123 13.72 20.37 22.05
C SER A 123 14.20 20.84 20.68
N THR A 124 15.03 20.08 19.97
CA THR A 124 15.51 20.46 18.63
C THR A 124 14.40 20.42 17.58
N ALA A 125 13.54 19.40 17.59
CA ALA A 125 12.47 19.24 16.60
C ALA A 125 11.31 20.24 16.80
N PHE A 126 11.03 20.60 18.06
CA PHE A 126 9.90 21.47 18.43
C PHE A 126 10.34 22.81 19.02
N SER A 127 11.58 23.22 18.78
CA SER A 127 12.03 24.55 19.16
C SER A 127 11.08 25.59 18.55
N PRO A 128 10.62 26.59 19.31
CA PRO A 128 9.92 27.72 18.73
C PRO A 128 10.83 28.28 17.63
N ARG A 129 10.28 28.44 16.42
CA ARG A 129 11.00 29.10 15.33
C ARG A 129 11.55 30.41 15.92
N ARG A 130 12.84 30.68 15.72
CA ARG A 130 13.40 32.02 15.90
C ARG A 130 12.72 32.92 14.87
N SER A 131 11.49 33.35 15.14
CA SER A 131 11.01 34.61 14.59
C SER A 131 11.95 35.68 15.15
N HIS A 132 12.22 36.71 14.37
CA HIS A 132 13.07 37.83 14.81
C HIS A 132 12.48 38.63 15.99
N TRP A 133 11.38 38.15 16.57
CA TRP A 133 10.71 38.69 17.73
C TRP A 133 10.91 37.75 18.92
N ARG A 134 11.22 38.35 20.07
CA ARG A 134 11.74 37.72 21.29
C ARG A 134 11.06 36.37 21.61
N VAL A 135 11.89 35.35 21.83
CA VAL A 135 11.48 34.10 22.46
C VAL A 135 10.97 34.42 23.86
N ASP A 136 9.78 33.94 24.22
CA ASP A 136 9.19 34.14 25.53
C ASP A 136 10.12 33.53 26.62
N PRO A 137 10.60 34.28 27.62
CA PRO A 137 11.50 33.77 28.65
C PRO A 137 10.90 32.61 29.47
N ALA A 138 9.57 32.49 29.53
CA ALA A 138 8.87 31.38 30.16
C ALA A 138 9.19 30.02 29.49
N GLU A 139 9.16 29.95 28.15
CA GLU A 139 9.39 28.69 27.41
C GLU A 139 10.86 28.20 27.49
N LYS A 140 11.82 29.14 27.55
CA LYS A 140 13.24 28.80 27.79
C LYS A 140 13.46 28.25 29.20
N THR A 141 12.75 28.82 30.18
CA THR A 141 12.79 28.37 31.57
C THR A 141 12.20 26.97 31.66
N ASP A 142 11.05 26.71 31.02
CA ASP A 142 10.41 25.39 30.96
C ASP A 142 11.31 24.31 30.34
N LEU A 143 12.03 24.62 29.26
CA LEU A 143 12.98 23.69 28.64
C LEU A 143 14.15 23.34 29.58
N SER A 144 14.67 24.34 30.31
CA SER A 144 15.76 24.14 31.26
C SER A 144 15.31 23.32 32.49
N VAL A 145 14.10 23.59 33.01
CA VAL A 145 13.48 22.85 34.11
C VAL A 145 13.15 21.40 33.69
N ASN A 146 12.72 21.20 32.44
CA ASN A 146 12.46 19.87 31.89
C ASN A 146 13.73 19.04 31.65
N LEU A 147 14.86 19.68 31.34
CA LEU A 147 16.17 19.03 31.26
C LEU A 147 16.70 18.63 32.65
N LEU A 148 16.49 19.49 33.66
CA LEU A 148 16.91 19.24 35.04
C LEU A 148 16.08 18.13 35.70
N SER A 149 14.78 18.02 35.38
CA SER A 149 13.87 16.97 35.88
C SER A 149 13.81 15.72 34.99
N ALA A 150 14.60 15.64 33.91
CA ALA A 150 14.54 14.50 32.98
C ALA A 150 14.94 13.17 33.64
N GLY A 151 15.76 13.21 34.70
CA GLY A 151 16.16 12.05 35.49
C GLY A 151 15.06 11.52 36.42
N ASP A 152 14.08 12.34 36.78
CA ASP A 152 12.99 11.97 37.70
C ASP A 152 11.81 11.29 36.98
N LYS A 153 11.79 11.34 35.65
CA LYS A 153 10.71 10.78 34.81
C LYS A 153 10.99 9.32 34.47
N GLU A 154 9.92 8.55 34.25
CA GLU A 154 10.01 7.16 33.79
C GLU A 154 10.86 7.04 32.51
N ALA A 155 11.63 5.96 32.38
CA ALA A 155 12.41 5.70 31.17
C ALA A 155 11.51 5.69 29.91
N GLY A 156 11.91 6.45 28.89
CA GLY A 156 11.17 6.60 27.64
C GLY A 156 9.97 7.55 27.72
N TYR A 157 9.78 8.31 28.80
CA TYR A 157 8.75 9.35 28.89
C TYR A 157 8.87 10.34 27.72
N TRP A 158 10.05 10.92 27.50
CA TRP A 158 10.24 11.92 26.45
C TRP A 158 10.11 11.35 25.04
N LYS A 159 10.40 10.06 24.86
CA LYS A 159 10.13 9.33 23.62
C LYS A 159 8.62 9.26 23.34
N LYS A 160 7.81 8.91 24.36
CA LYS A 160 6.35 8.88 24.23
C LYS A 160 5.81 10.27 23.88
N GLU A 161 6.22 11.30 24.61
CA GLU A 161 5.82 12.68 24.35
C GLU A 161 6.18 13.16 22.94
N TYR A 162 7.40 12.85 22.49
CA TYR A 162 7.84 13.16 21.13
C TYR A 162 6.93 12.52 20.06
N LEU A 163 6.67 11.22 20.19
CA LEU A 163 5.82 10.47 19.26
C LEU A 163 4.38 10.99 19.28
N THR A 164 3.82 11.22 20.46
CA THR A 164 2.45 11.77 20.61
C THR A 164 2.33 13.12 19.93
N LYS A 165 3.30 14.03 20.12
CA LYS A 165 3.29 15.36 19.50
C LYS A 165 3.44 15.30 17.98
N GLN A 166 4.29 14.41 17.47
CA GLN A 166 4.40 14.16 16.02
C GLN A 166 3.06 13.67 15.43
N ILE A 167 2.45 12.66 16.05
CA ILE A 167 1.15 12.11 15.60
C ILE A 167 0.07 13.19 15.64
N ALA A 168 0.00 13.99 16.71
CA ALA A 168 -0.97 15.07 16.84
C ALA A 168 -0.77 16.15 15.76
N SER A 169 0.48 16.52 15.45
CA SER A 169 0.80 17.49 14.39
C SER A 169 0.35 17.00 13.02
N VAL A 170 0.60 15.73 12.69
CA VAL A 170 0.16 15.12 11.42
C VAL A 170 -1.36 15.06 11.33
N LYS A 171 -2.04 14.61 12.40
CA LYS A 171 -3.51 14.59 12.46
C LYS A 171 -4.10 15.98 12.25
N ALA A 172 -3.54 17.01 12.89
CA ALA A 172 -4.00 18.38 12.72
C ALA A 172 -3.78 18.90 11.28
N ALA A 173 -2.65 18.57 10.66
CA ALA A 173 -2.38 18.93 9.27
C ALA A 173 -3.38 18.24 8.32
N LEU A 174 -3.61 16.94 8.51
CA LEU A 174 -4.56 16.16 7.70
C LEU A 174 -6.00 16.64 7.86
N ALA A 175 -6.42 16.96 9.08
CA ALA A 175 -7.75 17.53 9.32
C ALA A 175 -7.98 18.82 8.51
N ARG A 176 -6.93 19.64 8.33
CA ARG A 176 -7.01 20.85 7.50
C ARG A 176 -7.04 20.55 6.01
N VAL A 177 -6.24 19.60 5.54
CA VAL A 177 -6.12 19.24 4.12
C VAL A 177 -7.33 18.46 3.63
N LEU A 178 -7.92 17.60 4.46
CA LEU A 178 -9.08 16.75 4.11
C LEU A 178 -10.43 17.46 4.29
N LYS A 179 -10.50 18.59 4.99
CA LYS A 179 -11.72 19.38 5.20
C LYS A 179 -12.45 19.79 3.91
N PRO A 180 -11.78 20.28 2.84
CA PRO A 180 -12.48 20.61 1.60
C PRO A 180 -12.92 19.35 0.86
N LEU A 181 -14.23 19.18 0.72
CA LEU A 181 -14.87 18.10 -0.03
C LEU A 181 -15.37 18.60 -1.37
N HIS A 182 -15.32 17.74 -2.38
CA HIS A 182 -15.82 18.03 -3.70
C HIS A 182 -17.36 18.05 -3.70
N PRO A 183 -18.02 19.07 -4.27
CA PRO A 183 -19.48 19.21 -4.17
C PRO A 183 -20.26 18.02 -4.73
N HIS A 184 -19.78 17.42 -5.82
CA HIS A 184 -20.51 16.36 -6.54
C HIS A 184 -20.21 14.94 -6.04
N THR A 185 -19.03 14.71 -5.46
CA THR A 185 -18.59 13.37 -5.03
C THR A 185 -18.52 13.23 -3.51
N GLY A 186 -18.52 14.34 -2.75
CA GLY A 186 -18.35 14.29 -1.30
C GLY A 186 -16.96 13.80 -0.85
N LEU A 187 -16.00 13.70 -1.78
CA LEU A 187 -14.66 13.19 -1.53
C LEU A 187 -13.64 14.32 -1.29
N PRO A 188 -12.53 14.07 -0.58
CA PRO A 188 -11.50 15.09 -0.34
C PRO A 188 -10.87 15.60 -1.63
N VAL A 189 -10.89 16.92 -1.84
CA VAL A 189 -10.33 17.57 -3.04
C VAL A 189 -8.80 17.45 -3.08
N LYS A 190 -8.16 17.42 -1.91
CA LYS A 190 -6.71 17.51 -1.75
C LYS A 190 -6.06 16.18 -1.39
N THR A 191 -6.57 15.06 -1.90
CA THR A 191 -6.05 13.72 -1.61
C THR A 191 -4.55 13.59 -1.87
N LYS A 192 -4.05 14.05 -3.03
CA LYS A 192 -2.61 14.00 -3.35
C LYS A 192 -1.76 14.77 -2.33
N GLU A 193 -2.25 15.92 -1.84
CA GLU A 193 -1.60 16.69 -0.78
C GLU A 193 -1.65 15.93 0.56
N ALA A 194 -2.79 15.33 0.90
CA ALA A 194 -2.96 14.54 2.11
C ALA A 194 -1.97 13.35 2.15
N LEU A 195 -1.81 12.62 1.04
CA LEU A 195 -0.84 11.52 0.92
C LEU A 195 0.61 12.00 1.07
N ARG A 196 0.94 13.18 0.53
CA ARG A 196 2.28 13.78 0.68
C ARG A 196 2.56 14.23 2.10
N VAL A 197 1.57 14.82 2.77
CA VAL A 197 1.67 15.28 4.17
C VAL A 197 1.73 14.10 5.14
N SER A 198 0.94 13.05 4.89
CA SER A 198 0.94 11.83 5.70
C SER A 198 2.11 10.89 5.39
N GLY A 199 2.85 11.09 4.30
CA GLY A 199 3.84 10.12 3.83
C GLY A 199 3.27 8.70 3.68
N LEU A 200 1.94 8.57 3.54
CA LEU A 200 1.23 7.31 3.51
C LEU A 200 1.57 6.59 2.21
N GLY A 201 2.02 5.34 2.35
CA GLY A 201 2.08 4.38 1.26
C GLY A 201 1.27 3.13 1.62
N TRP A 202 1.32 2.13 0.75
CA TRP A 202 0.69 0.84 0.99
C TRP A 202 1.68 -0.29 0.78
N VAL A 203 1.54 -1.34 1.59
CA VAL A 203 2.33 -2.56 1.48
C VAL A 203 1.40 -3.76 1.47
N ILE A 204 1.82 -4.82 0.81
CA ILE A 204 1.21 -6.14 0.99
C ILE A 204 2.12 -6.99 1.85
N ILE A 205 1.52 -7.72 2.79
CA ILE A 205 2.21 -8.70 3.63
C ILE A 205 1.68 -10.08 3.23
N LEU A 206 2.51 -10.85 2.54
CA LEU A 206 2.21 -12.22 2.16
C LEU A 206 2.60 -13.15 3.29
N ARG A 207 1.69 -14.01 3.73
CA ARG A 207 1.95 -14.99 4.80
C ARG A 207 2.00 -16.39 4.25
N ALA A 208 3.10 -17.09 4.52
CA ALA A 208 3.22 -18.51 4.24
C ALA A 208 2.50 -19.36 5.30
N ALA A 209 2.12 -20.57 4.91
CA ALA A 209 1.47 -21.53 5.81
C ALA A 209 2.36 -21.94 7.01
N ASP A 210 3.68 -21.81 6.86
CA ASP A 210 4.67 -22.03 7.91
C ASP A 210 4.86 -20.82 8.87
N GLY A 211 4.12 -19.73 8.65
CA GLY A 211 4.17 -18.51 9.46
C GLY A 211 5.23 -17.49 9.03
N ARG A 212 5.99 -17.72 7.95
CA ARG A 212 6.86 -16.68 7.38
C ARG A 212 6.05 -15.54 6.77
N GLU A 213 6.54 -14.31 6.92
CA GLU A 213 5.89 -13.11 6.39
C GLU A 213 6.82 -12.39 5.40
N TYR A 214 6.29 -12.02 4.24
CA TYR A 214 7.02 -11.29 3.21
C TYR A 214 6.34 -9.95 2.98
N THR A 215 7.02 -8.85 3.32
CA THR A 215 6.50 -7.49 3.12
C THR A 215 6.99 -6.94 1.79
N MET A 216 6.05 -6.56 0.92
CA MET A 216 6.36 -6.01 -0.40
C MET A 216 5.92 -4.54 -0.48
N GLU A 217 6.83 -3.67 -0.89
CA GLU A 217 6.52 -2.27 -1.22
C GLU A 217 5.89 -2.18 -2.61
N HIS A 218 4.97 -1.23 -2.79
CA HIS A 218 4.34 -1.01 -4.08
C HIS A 218 5.35 -0.44 -5.09
N ALA A 219 5.22 -0.85 -6.35
CA ALA A 219 6.07 -0.40 -7.44
C ALA A 219 5.48 0.82 -8.15
N ASP A 220 4.15 0.91 -8.21
CA ASP A 220 3.43 2.00 -8.87
C ASP A 220 2.22 2.46 -8.06
N LEU A 221 1.78 3.69 -8.29
CA LEU A 221 0.67 4.35 -7.62
C LEU A 221 0.02 5.37 -8.56
N SER A 222 -1.25 5.16 -8.89
CA SER A 222 -2.07 6.14 -9.60
C SER A 222 -3.21 6.63 -8.72
N VAL A 223 -3.46 7.94 -8.76
CA VAL A 223 -4.53 8.60 -8.00
C VAL A 223 -5.53 9.18 -9.00
N ASN A 224 -6.74 8.63 -8.98
CA ASN A 224 -7.89 9.07 -9.76
C ASN A 224 -8.77 10.03 -8.95
N ASP A 225 -9.91 10.43 -9.51
CA ASP A 225 -10.81 11.40 -8.87
C ASP A 225 -11.57 10.80 -7.67
N SER A 226 -11.87 9.51 -7.71
CA SER A 226 -12.62 8.79 -6.67
C SER A 226 -11.87 7.62 -6.02
N SER A 227 -10.73 7.20 -6.58
CA SER A 227 -9.93 6.07 -6.08
C SER A 227 -8.41 6.26 -6.17
N VAL A 228 -7.70 5.35 -5.52
CA VAL A 228 -6.26 5.12 -5.66
C VAL A 228 -6.04 3.69 -6.13
N THR A 229 -5.28 3.52 -7.19
CA THR A 229 -4.81 2.21 -7.64
C THR A 229 -3.35 2.05 -7.24
N VAL A 230 -3.06 1.01 -6.46
CA VAL A 230 -1.72 0.66 -6.00
C VAL A 230 -1.30 -0.64 -6.68
N VAL A 231 -0.09 -0.70 -7.25
CA VAL A 231 0.38 -1.88 -7.99
C VAL A 231 1.70 -2.40 -7.43
N TRP A 232 1.77 -3.71 -7.25
CA TRP A 232 2.97 -4.46 -6.88
C TRP A 232 3.35 -5.39 -8.03
N TYR A 233 4.59 -5.28 -8.47
CA TYR A 233 5.23 -6.22 -9.41
C TYR A 233 6.72 -6.27 -9.11
N GLY A 234 7.36 -7.38 -9.45
CA GLY A 234 8.76 -7.61 -9.10
C GLY A 234 9.22 -8.99 -9.55
N LYS A 235 10.51 -9.28 -9.35
CA LYS A 235 11.08 -10.60 -9.61
C LYS A 235 11.15 -11.48 -8.34
N ASP A 236 11.05 -10.86 -7.17
CA ASP A 236 11.29 -11.50 -5.87
C ASP A 236 9.98 -11.93 -5.19
N TRP A 237 9.06 -12.53 -5.95
CA TRP A 237 7.83 -13.07 -5.36
C TRP A 237 8.13 -14.38 -4.63
N PRO A 238 7.63 -14.58 -3.39
CA PRO A 238 7.66 -15.90 -2.78
C PRO A 238 6.75 -16.86 -3.57
N PRO A 239 7.09 -18.16 -3.65
CA PRO A 239 6.31 -19.12 -4.44
C PRO A 239 4.86 -19.18 -3.97
N LEU A 240 3.91 -19.04 -4.88
CA LEU A 240 2.48 -18.93 -4.56
C LEU A 240 1.99 -20.14 -3.74
N ALA A 241 2.48 -21.34 -4.04
CA ALA A 241 2.13 -22.58 -3.35
C ALA A 241 2.47 -22.58 -1.84
N THR A 242 3.39 -21.72 -1.40
CA THR A 242 3.75 -21.59 0.02
C THR A 242 2.85 -20.61 0.77
N LEU A 243 2.13 -19.74 0.04
CA LEU A 243 1.37 -18.64 0.59
C LEU A 243 -0.05 -19.04 0.96
N SER A 244 -0.55 -18.44 2.03
CA SER A 244 -1.89 -18.65 2.56
C SER A 244 -2.74 -17.39 2.48
N THR A 245 -2.21 -16.27 2.96
CA THR A 245 -2.94 -15.00 3.05
C THR A 245 -2.15 -13.85 2.47
N LEU A 246 -2.88 -12.85 1.99
CA LEU A 246 -2.36 -11.55 1.60
C LEU A 246 -3.05 -10.49 2.45
N ASP A 247 -2.27 -9.74 3.21
CA ASP A 247 -2.77 -8.64 4.03
C ASP A 247 -2.40 -7.32 3.32
N LEU A 248 -3.40 -6.52 2.97
CA LEU A 248 -3.20 -5.17 2.43
C LEU A 248 -3.18 -4.18 3.59
N CYS A 249 -2.07 -3.44 3.73
CA CYS A 249 -1.85 -2.53 4.84
C CYS A 249 -1.51 -1.12 4.35
N GLY A 250 -2.07 -0.11 5.01
CA GLY A 250 -1.52 1.24 4.97
C GLY A 250 -0.22 1.30 5.77
N ALA A 251 0.80 1.93 5.21
CA ALA A 251 2.13 2.04 5.79
C ALA A 251 2.49 3.52 5.96
N THR A 252 2.54 3.98 7.21
CA THR A 252 2.81 5.39 7.54
C THR A 252 4.16 5.50 8.27
N PRO A 253 5.06 6.42 7.88
CA PRO A 253 6.31 6.62 8.59
C PRO A 253 6.05 7.14 10.01
N VAL A 254 6.79 6.61 10.98
CA VAL A 254 6.68 7.06 12.38
C VAL A 254 7.20 8.50 12.56
N PHE A 255 8.15 8.92 11.71
CA PHE A 255 8.75 10.25 11.76
C PHE A 255 8.63 10.95 10.41
N MET A 256 7.95 12.10 10.40
CA MET A 256 7.76 12.91 9.20
C MET A 256 8.91 13.88 8.95
N GLY A 257 9.21 14.13 7.67
CA GLY A 257 10.02 15.27 7.25
C GLY A 257 11.52 15.24 7.59
N GLN A 258 12.04 14.18 8.23
CA GLN A 258 13.45 14.14 8.68
C GLN A 258 14.43 13.40 7.74
N SER A 259 14.16 13.29 6.43
CA SER A 259 15.25 12.89 5.53
C SER A 259 15.02 13.24 4.06
N ARG A 260 16.12 13.54 3.36
CA ARG A 260 16.23 13.60 1.90
C ARG A 260 16.57 12.25 1.24
N THR A 261 16.69 11.15 1.99
CA THR A 261 17.14 9.85 1.44
C THR A 261 16.22 8.70 1.88
N PRO A 262 15.65 7.91 0.95
CA PRO A 262 14.88 6.70 1.28
C PRO A 262 15.83 5.59 1.74
N SER A 263 15.80 5.23 3.02
CA SER A 263 16.47 4.02 3.52
C SER A 263 15.43 2.94 3.81
N ARG A 264 15.71 1.68 3.42
CA ARG A 264 14.83 0.49 3.60
C ARG A 264 14.51 0.18 5.07
N ILE A 265 15.24 0.78 6.02
CA ILE A 265 15.16 0.48 7.45
C ILE A 265 14.53 1.69 8.16
N ARG A 266 13.24 1.94 7.95
CA ARG A 266 12.52 2.94 8.74
C ARG A 266 11.36 2.34 9.51
N PRO A 267 11.18 2.74 10.78
CA PRO A 267 9.98 2.37 11.52
C PRO A 267 8.75 2.91 10.79
N ARG A 268 7.84 2.00 10.45
CA ARG A 268 6.53 2.32 9.87
C ARG A 268 5.45 1.74 10.76
N TRP A 269 4.35 2.48 10.85
CA TRP A 269 3.09 1.98 11.37
C TRP A 269 2.35 1.27 10.25
N HIS A 270 1.85 0.05 10.53
CA HIS A 270 0.98 -0.68 9.63
C HIS A 270 -0.45 -0.67 10.15
N SER A 271 -1.39 -0.28 9.29
CA SER A 271 -2.82 -0.38 9.53
C SER A 271 -3.40 -1.37 8.53
N LEU A 272 -3.94 -2.48 9.00
CA LEU A 272 -4.61 -3.45 8.15
C LEU A 272 -5.82 -2.77 7.51
N ILE A 273 -5.95 -2.91 6.19
CA ILE A 273 -7.14 -2.46 5.44
C ILE A 273 -8.02 -3.66 5.19
N THR A 274 -7.44 -4.73 4.64
CA THR A 274 -8.17 -5.93 4.26
C THR A 274 -7.24 -7.13 4.22
N LYS A 275 -7.79 -8.30 4.54
CA LYS A 275 -7.10 -9.59 4.48
C LYS A 275 -7.78 -10.48 3.45
N TYR A 276 -6.98 -11.06 2.56
CA TYR A 276 -7.42 -11.92 1.47
C TYR A 276 -6.88 -13.34 1.64
N GLN A 277 -7.69 -14.31 1.25
CA GLN A 277 -7.30 -15.73 1.24
C GLN A 277 -6.86 -16.11 -0.16
N LEU A 278 -5.59 -16.50 -0.31
CA LEU A 278 -5.02 -16.85 -1.62
C LEU A 278 -5.53 -18.20 -2.15
N SER A 279 -6.12 -19.03 -1.29
CA SER A 279 -6.81 -20.26 -1.69
C SER A 279 -8.03 -20.01 -2.60
N GLN A 280 -8.52 -18.77 -2.70
CA GLN A 280 -9.60 -18.38 -3.61
C GLN A 280 -9.13 -18.23 -5.07
N LEU A 281 -7.81 -18.25 -5.32
CA LEU A 281 -7.23 -18.21 -6.66
C LEU A 281 -7.29 -19.61 -7.30
N THR A 282 -8.47 -20.00 -7.78
CA THR A 282 -8.72 -21.28 -8.44
C THR A 282 -9.07 -21.05 -9.90
N GLU A 283 -8.87 -22.03 -10.79
CA GLU A 283 -9.18 -21.84 -12.21
C GLU A 283 -10.61 -21.36 -12.48
N SER A 284 -11.57 -21.82 -11.66
CA SER A 284 -12.97 -21.42 -11.74
C SER A 284 -13.23 -19.96 -11.33
N SER A 285 -12.33 -19.32 -10.59
CA SER A 285 -12.44 -17.92 -10.17
C SER A 285 -11.68 -16.95 -11.08
N ALA A 286 -11.04 -17.46 -12.15
CA ALA A 286 -10.38 -16.61 -13.13
C ALA A 286 -11.40 -15.72 -13.84
N VAL A 287 -11.11 -14.42 -13.83
CA VAL A 287 -12.00 -13.37 -14.32
C VAL A 287 -11.69 -12.99 -15.77
N GLY A 288 -10.43 -13.15 -16.16
CA GLY A 288 -9.98 -12.91 -17.52
C GLY A 288 -8.51 -13.24 -17.68
N GLY A 289 -7.95 -12.91 -18.82
CA GLY A 289 -6.53 -13.07 -19.08
C GLY A 289 -6.17 -12.71 -20.50
N ASP A 290 -4.88 -12.62 -20.78
CA ASP A 290 -4.34 -12.39 -22.11
C ASP A 290 -3.44 -13.54 -22.54
N ARG A 291 -2.52 -13.32 -23.48
CA ARG A 291 -1.61 -14.37 -23.96
C ARG A 291 -0.61 -14.83 -22.90
N LEU A 292 -0.27 -13.99 -21.92
CA LEU A 292 0.80 -14.22 -20.97
C LEU A 292 0.28 -14.60 -19.58
N MET A 293 -0.88 -14.09 -19.19
CA MET A 293 -1.35 -14.20 -17.81
C MET A 293 -2.84 -14.46 -17.67
N ARG A 294 -3.21 -14.97 -16.49
CA ARG A 294 -4.58 -15.08 -15.97
C ARG A 294 -4.76 -14.08 -14.86
N VAL A 295 -5.96 -13.53 -14.74
CA VAL A 295 -6.29 -12.52 -13.74
C VAL A 295 -7.49 -12.96 -12.92
N PHE A 296 -7.38 -12.71 -11.63
CA PHE A 296 -8.35 -13.04 -10.60
C PHE A 296 -8.74 -11.75 -9.87
N CYS A 297 -10.01 -11.65 -9.48
CA CYS A 297 -10.50 -10.53 -8.69
C CYS A 297 -10.93 -11.05 -7.32
N LEU A 298 -10.28 -10.56 -6.27
CA LEU A 298 -10.61 -10.88 -4.88
C LEU A 298 -11.31 -9.66 -4.25
N PRO A 299 -12.60 -9.76 -3.88
CA PRO A 299 -13.28 -8.65 -3.26
C PRO A 299 -12.77 -8.44 -1.82
N PRO A 300 -12.74 -7.19 -1.33
CA PRO A 300 -12.98 -5.94 -2.07
C PRO A 300 -11.74 -5.48 -2.86
N GLY A 301 -11.92 -5.11 -4.13
CA GLY A 301 -10.99 -4.23 -4.85
C GLY A 301 -9.62 -4.78 -5.26
N LEU A 302 -9.29 -6.05 -4.98
CA LEU A 302 -7.98 -6.63 -5.30
C LEU A 302 -8.02 -7.39 -6.62
N VAL A 303 -7.02 -7.16 -7.46
CA VAL A 303 -6.75 -7.86 -8.70
C VAL A 303 -5.40 -8.57 -8.56
N VAL A 304 -5.35 -9.86 -8.89
CA VAL A 304 -4.15 -10.69 -8.85
C VAL A 304 -3.90 -11.27 -10.23
N GLY A 305 -2.72 -11.03 -10.79
CA GLY A 305 -2.28 -11.62 -12.06
C GLY A 305 -1.29 -12.75 -11.84
N LEU A 306 -1.52 -13.90 -12.47
CA LEU A 306 -0.64 -15.06 -12.47
C LEU A 306 -0.12 -15.37 -13.87
N TRP A 307 1.16 -15.77 -13.98
CA TRP A 307 1.72 -16.23 -15.25
C TRP A 307 1.06 -17.53 -15.70
N LYS A 308 0.69 -17.64 -16.99
CA LYS A 308 0.05 -18.86 -17.52
C LYS A 308 0.97 -20.09 -17.52
N ARG A 309 2.29 -19.90 -17.66
CA ARG A 309 3.26 -21.01 -17.75
C ARG A 309 3.73 -21.53 -16.40
N GLU A 310 3.92 -20.62 -15.46
CA GLU A 310 4.56 -20.91 -14.17
C GLU A 310 3.54 -20.96 -13.02
N GLU A 311 2.33 -20.42 -13.23
CA GLU A 311 1.29 -20.21 -12.20
C GLU A 311 1.75 -19.36 -11.01
N GLU A 312 2.88 -18.67 -11.15
CA GLU A 312 3.43 -17.76 -10.14
C GLU A 312 2.85 -16.35 -10.25
N LEU A 313 2.95 -15.60 -9.14
CA LEU A 313 2.51 -14.20 -9.05
C LEU A 313 3.26 -13.33 -10.06
N ALA A 314 2.51 -12.64 -10.92
CA ALA A 314 3.04 -11.65 -11.85
C ALA A 314 2.91 -10.24 -11.24
N PHE A 315 1.69 -9.88 -10.86
CA PHE A 315 1.39 -8.60 -10.24
C PHE A 315 0.21 -8.72 -9.26
N VAL A 316 0.14 -7.76 -8.33
CA VAL A 316 -1.04 -7.52 -7.49
C VAL A 316 -1.42 -6.05 -7.68
N MET A 317 -2.71 -5.76 -7.80
CA MET A 317 -3.25 -4.41 -7.93
C MET A 317 -4.40 -4.25 -6.94
N ALA A 318 -4.33 -3.22 -6.09
CA ALA A 318 -5.40 -2.89 -5.15
C ALA A 318 -6.05 -1.57 -5.57
N ASN A 319 -7.36 -1.57 -5.65
CA ASN A 319 -8.16 -0.39 -5.95
C ASN A 319 -8.88 0.07 -4.69
N LEU A 320 -8.58 1.30 -4.28
CA LEU A 320 -8.93 1.83 -2.97
C LEU A 320 -9.73 3.12 -3.14
N HIS A 321 -11.04 3.04 -2.92
CA HIS A 321 -11.91 4.21 -2.94
C HIS A 321 -11.47 5.25 -1.91
N LEU A 322 -11.55 6.55 -2.25
CA LEU A 322 -11.02 7.65 -1.44
C LEU A 322 -11.80 7.91 -0.15
N TYR A 323 -13.05 7.48 -0.07
CA TYR A 323 -13.87 7.62 1.13
C TYR A 323 -13.18 7.00 2.36
N CYS A 324 -12.85 7.85 3.32
CA CYS A 324 -12.13 7.51 4.56
C CYS A 324 -10.82 6.74 4.36
N LEU A 325 -10.18 6.84 3.17
CA LEU A 325 -8.99 6.05 2.83
C LEU A 325 -7.82 6.31 3.78
N VAL A 326 -7.57 7.59 4.10
CA VAL A 326 -6.49 7.98 5.01
C VAL A 326 -6.73 7.44 6.42
N GLU A 327 -7.97 7.49 6.90
CA GLU A 327 -8.34 6.97 8.23
C GLU A 327 -8.17 5.45 8.28
N ARG A 328 -8.73 4.74 7.30
CA ARG A 328 -8.58 3.29 7.12
C ARG A 328 -7.11 2.84 7.07
N SER A 329 -6.26 3.66 6.48
CA SER A 329 -4.84 3.35 6.26
C SER A 329 -3.92 3.77 7.40
N MET A 330 -4.40 4.51 8.41
CA MET A 330 -3.57 5.00 9.51
C MET A 330 -4.10 4.70 10.92
N LEU A 331 -5.42 4.64 11.11
CA LEU A 331 -6.03 4.57 12.44
C LEU A 331 -6.31 3.15 12.91
N GLY A 332 -6.16 2.17 12.03
CA GLY A 332 -6.28 0.75 12.36
C GLY A 332 -5.01 0.19 12.99
N SER A 333 -5.08 -1.10 13.29
CA SER A 333 -3.95 -1.85 13.86
C SER A 333 -3.37 -2.82 12.81
N PRO A 334 -2.20 -3.42 13.05
CA PRO A 334 -1.64 -4.41 12.12
C PRO A 334 -2.48 -5.70 12.00
N ALA A 335 -3.41 -5.96 12.91
CA ALA A 335 -4.18 -7.20 12.97
C ALA A 335 -5.70 -7.00 12.76
N VAL A 336 -6.20 -5.79 13.01
CA VAL A 336 -7.63 -5.46 12.98
C VAL A 336 -7.79 -4.19 12.15
N PRO A 337 -8.65 -4.22 11.11
CA PRO A 337 -8.96 -3.04 10.32
C PRO A 337 -9.56 -1.91 11.14
N TYR A 338 -9.44 -0.69 10.63
CA TYR A 338 -10.15 0.44 11.22
C TYR A 338 -11.64 0.36 10.89
N GLU A 339 -12.47 0.41 11.92
CA GLU A 339 -13.92 0.52 11.79
C GLU A 339 -14.34 1.99 11.91
N LEU A 340 -15.16 2.44 10.96
CA LEU A 340 -15.72 3.78 10.99
C LEU A 340 -16.74 3.89 12.14
N PRO A 341 -16.85 5.06 12.78
CA PRO A 341 -17.93 5.31 13.74
C PRO A 341 -19.30 5.04 13.10
N PRO A 342 -20.22 4.36 13.80
CA PRO A 342 -21.54 4.07 13.26
C PRO A 342 -22.28 5.37 12.93
N HIS A 343 -23.02 5.36 11.83
CA HIS A 343 -23.91 6.47 11.48
C HIS A 343 -25.03 6.57 12.51
N THR A 344 -25.32 7.80 12.97
CA THR A 344 -26.49 8.08 13.81
C THR A 344 -27.62 8.62 12.93
N PRO A 345 -28.76 7.91 12.83
CA PRO A 345 -29.91 8.37 12.06
C PRO A 345 -30.39 9.74 12.51
N VAL A 346 -30.91 10.53 11.56
CA VAL A 346 -31.55 11.82 11.86
C VAL A 346 -33.05 11.57 12.05
N SER A 347 -33.63 12.12 13.12
CA SER A 347 -34.99 11.77 13.58
C SER A 347 -36.15 12.21 12.66
N ASP A 348 -35.88 12.89 11.55
CA ASP A 348 -36.91 13.48 10.66
C ASP A 348 -37.18 12.65 9.38
N ASP A 349 -36.53 11.49 9.26
CA ASP A 349 -36.63 10.64 8.06
C ASP A 349 -37.87 9.73 8.17
N SER A 350 -38.99 10.14 7.55
CA SER A 350 -40.19 9.31 7.46
C SER A 350 -40.11 8.33 6.28
N PRO A 351 -40.48 7.05 6.46
CA PRO A 351 -40.50 6.06 5.37
C PRO A 351 -41.58 6.35 4.30
N GLU A 352 -42.46 7.32 4.56
CA GLU A 352 -43.50 7.77 3.63
C GLU A 352 -42.97 8.74 2.58
N ARG A 353 -41.92 9.49 2.89
CA ARG A 353 -41.24 10.34 1.91
C ARG A 353 -40.60 9.44 0.85
N GLY A 354 -39.87 8.40 1.25
CA GLY A 354 -39.11 7.56 0.33
C GLY A 354 -37.71 8.11 0.10
N LEU A 355 -36.87 7.34 -0.58
CA LEU A 355 -35.47 7.70 -0.80
C LEU A 355 -35.37 8.71 -1.94
N HIS A 356 -34.94 9.94 -1.65
CA HIS A 356 -34.82 11.03 -2.62
C HIS A 356 -33.45 11.71 -2.54
N GLY A 357 -33.19 12.60 -3.52
CA GLY A 357 -32.06 13.53 -3.43
C GLY A 357 -30.70 12.84 -3.55
N TYR A 358 -30.67 11.57 -3.93
CA TYR A 358 -29.43 10.83 -4.08
C TYR A 358 -28.61 11.39 -5.24
N ARG A 359 -27.30 11.42 -5.04
CA ARG A 359 -26.33 11.83 -6.05
C ARG A 359 -25.34 10.72 -6.26
N LEU A 360 -25.20 10.29 -7.51
CA LEU A 360 -24.29 9.21 -7.89
C LEU A 360 -23.15 9.79 -8.70
N HIS A 361 -21.93 9.44 -8.32
CA HIS A 361 -20.76 9.53 -9.18
C HIS A 361 -20.28 8.13 -9.51
N VAL A 362 -20.06 7.86 -10.79
CA VAL A 362 -19.55 6.59 -11.30
C VAL A 362 -18.40 6.86 -12.25
N ASP A 363 -17.29 6.17 -12.05
CA ASP A 363 -16.12 6.22 -12.92
C ASP A 363 -15.70 4.80 -13.30
N MET A 364 -15.56 4.53 -14.60
CA MET A 364 -15.02 3.26 -15.09
C MET A 364 -13.68 3.55 -15.77
N HIS A 365 -12.59 3.02 -15.22
CA HIS A 365 -11.25 3.42 -15.64
C HIS A 365 -10.25 2.25 -15.67
N SER A 366 -9.12 2.50 -16.35
CA SER A 366 -7.96 1.62 -16.35
C SER A 366 -6.67 2.38 -16.60
N GLY A 367 -5.63 2.12 -15.79
CA GLY A 367 -4.28 2.64 -16.05
C GLY A 367 -4.18 4.17 -16.21
N GLY A 368 -5.08 4.93 -15.57
CA GLY A 368 -5.16 6.39 -15.65
C GLY A 368 -6.02 6.95 -16.79
N ALA A 369 -6.62 6.11 -17.62
CA ALA A 369 -7.63 6.50 -18.60
C ALA A 369 -9.02 6.09 -18.12
N SER A 370 -9.96 7.05 -18.07
CA SER A 370 -11.37 6.81 -17.79
C SER A 370 -12.14 6.61 -19.10
N CYS A 371 -12.95 5.57 -19.16
CA CYS A 371 -13.88 5.29 -20.27
C CYS A 371 -15.33 5.68 -19.93
N LEU A 372 -15.63 5.90 -18.65
CA LEU A 372 -16.90 6.46 -18.17
C LEU A 372 -16.60 7.37 -17.01
N CYS A 373 -17.09 8.61 -17.04
CA CYS A 373 -17.13 9.46 -15.85
C CYS A 373 -18.47 10.17 -15.82
N GLY A 374 -19.40 9.66 -15.02
CA GLY A 374 -20.79 10.11 -14.97
C GLY A 374 -21.15 10.67 -13.59
N SER A 375 -21.87 11.78 -13.56
CA SER A 375 -22.44 12.34 -12.32
C SER A 375 -23.94 12.57 -12.49
N PHE A 376 -24.73 11.86 -11.69
CA PHE A 376 -26.19 11.86 -11.73
C PHE A 376 -26.75 12.44 -10.45
N HIS A 377 -27.85 13.19 -10.57
CA HIS A 377 -28.42 13.95 -9.46
C HIS A 377 -29.93 13.70 -9.35
N ASN A 378 -30.49 14.02 -8.17
CA ASN A 378 -31.91 13.88 -7.87
C ASN A 378 -32.45 12.46 -8.11
N LEU A 379 -31.61 11.45 -7.86
CA LEU A 379 -32.03 10.05 -7.93
C LEU A 379 -33.02 9.78 -6.80
N SER A 380 -34.09 9.07 -7.13
CA SER A 380 -35.14 8.71 -6.18
C SER A 380 -35.62 7.29 -6.41
N ALA A 381 -36.05 6.65 -5.34
CA ALA A 381 -36.72 5.36 -5.37
C ALA A 381 -38.09 5.50 -4.72
N SER A 382 -39.13 5.07 -5.43
CA SER A 382 -40.48 4.99 -4.87
C SER A 382 -40.71 3.62 -4.25
N LYS A 383 -41.61 3.55 -3.25
CA LYS A 383 -41.98 2.32 -2.54
C LYS A 383 -42.50 1.20 -3.44
N GLY A 384 -42.92 1.52 -4.67
CA GLY A 384 -43.35 0.54 -5.69
C GLY A 384 -42.22 -0.27 -6.34
N TYR A 385 -40.94 0.06 -6.10
CA TYR A 385 -39.77 -0.64 -6.64
C TYR A 385 -38.99 -1.43 -5.59
N LEU A 386 -39.71 -2.11 -4.69
CA LEU A 386 -39.15 -3.08 -3.76
C LEU A 386 -39.05 -4.43 -4.48
N GLU A 387 -37.82 -4.86 -4.78
CA GLU A 387 -37.54 -6.15 -5.39
C GLU A 387 -36.71 -6.99 -4.41
N ASN A 388 -37.29 -8.06 -3.84
CA ASN A 388 -36.56 -9.12 -3.13
C ASN A 388 -35.48 -8.61 -2.13
N GLU A 389 -35.86 -7.78 -1.16
CA GLU A 389 -34.98 -7.15 -0.14
C GLU A 389 -34.12 -5.97 -0.60
N TYR A 390 -34.29 -5.52 -1.86
CA TYR A 390 -33.58 -4.38 -2.40
C TYR A 390 -34.54 -3.25 -2.78
N MET A 391 -34.03 -2.03 -2.67
CA MET A 391 -34.67 -0.83 -3.19
C MET A 391 -33.93 -0.40 -4.46
N LYS A 392 -34.65 -0.32 -5.58
CA LYS A 392 -34.06 -0.01 -6.89
C LYS A 392 -34.03 1.50 -7.15
N LEU A 393 -32.84 2.03 -7.39
CA LEU A 393 -32.60 3.36 -7.96
C LEU A 393 -32.27 3.21 -9.44
N THR A 394 -33.14 3.72 -10.31
CA THR A 394 -32.87 3.77 -11.75
C THR A 394 -32.07 5.03 -12.06
N VAL A 395 -30.91 4.87 -12.67
CA VAL A 395 -30.00 5.97 -13.01
C VAL A 395 -30.10 6.30 -14.50
N ILE A 396 -30.04 5.27 -15.34
CA ILE A 396 -30.25 5.35 -16.79
C ILE A 396 -31.34 4.35 -17.14
N SER A 397 -32.41 4.84 -17.75
CA SER A 397 -33.55 4.04 -18.16
C SER A 397 -33.37 3.50 -19.57
N PHE A 398 -33.53 2.17 -19.72
CA PHE A 398 -33.60 1.52 -21.04
C PHE A 398 -34.67 2.14 -21.94
N LYS A 399 -35.75 2.67 -21.37
CA LYS A 399 -36.87 3.27 -22.12
C LYS A 399 -36.62 4.71 -22.56
N ASN A 400 -35.63 5.40 -21.97
CA ASN A 400 -35.35 6.80 -22.28
C ASN A 400 -34.01 6.94 -23.00
N ASN A 401 -34.06 6.92 -24.33
CA ASN A 401 -32.85 6.99 -25.17
C ASN A 401 -32.05 8.28 -25.00
N THR A 402 -32.63 9.34 -24.42
CA THR A 402 -31.90 10.59 -24.15
C THR A 402 -30.92 10.49 -22.97
N GLU A 403 -31.08 9.46 -22.13
CA GLU A 403 -30.18 9.17 -21.00
C GLU A 403 -29.03 8.23 -21.37
N HIS A 404 -29.03 7.66 -22.59
CA HIS A 404 -28.01 6.70 -23.02
C HIS A 404 -26.69 7.41 -23.26
N LEU A 405 -25.59 6.79 -22.83
CA LEU A 405 -24.26 7.41 -22.82
C LEU A 405 -23.22 6.51 -23.49
N PRO A 406 -22.38 7.03 -24.39
CA PRO A 406 -21.28 6.26 -24.94
C PRO A 406 -20.17 6.05 -23.89
N LEU A 407 -19.54 4.88 -23.93
CA LEU A 407 -18.25 4.62 -23.29
C LEU A 407 -17.14 5.10 -24.20
N ILE A 408 -16.26 5.94 -23.66
CA ILE A 408 -15.17 6.54 -24.41
C ILE A 408 -14.00 5.56 -24.45
N GLY A 409 -13.64 5.14 -25.67
CA GLY A 409 -12.49 4.27 -25.90
C GLY A 409 -12.72 2.79 -25.57
N LYS A 410 -11.64 2.01 -25.47
CA LYS A 410 -11.70 0.55 -25.34
C LYS A 410 -11.73 0.13 -23.89
N VAL A 411 -12.73 -0.68 -23.52
CA VAL A 411 -12.83 -1.27 -22.19
C VAL A 411 -11.77 -2.38 -22.02
N GLY A 412 -10.87 -2.19 -21.06
CA GLY A 412 -9.86 -3.18 -20.74
C GLY A 412 -9.02 -2.80 -19.53
N LEU A 413 -8.44 -3.80 -18.86
CA LEU A 413 -7.62 -3.63 -17.67
C LEU A 413 -6.15 -3.72 -18.07
N SER A 414 -5.49 -2.58 -18.11
CA SER A 414 -4.06 -2.49 -18.39
C SER A 414 -3.25 -2.98 -17.18
N TRP A 415 -2.25 -3.81 -17.45
CA TRP A 415 -1.30 -4.28 -16.45
C TRP A 415 0.12 -4.11 -16.96
N LYS A 416 1.06 -3.95 -16.02
CA LYS A 416 2.48 -3.76 -16.33
C LYS A 416 3.34 -4.42 -15.26
N THR A 417 4.47 -4.94 -15.70
CA THR A 417 5.57 -5.45 -14.88
C THR A 417 6.89 -4.79 -15.32
N ASN A 418 8.00 -5.21 -14.73
CA ASN A 418 9.33 -4.71 -15.11
C ASN A 418 9.70 -4.99 -16.58
N SER A 419 9.16 -6.06 -17.18
CA SER A 419 9.58 -6.54 -18.50
C SER A 419 8.44 -6.67 -19.51
N PHE A 420 7.20 -6.75 -19.05
CA PHE A 420 6.03 -7.00 -19.88
C PHE A 420 4.90 -6.05 -19.50
N ASP A 421 4.09 -5.72 -20.48
CA ASP A 421 2.80 -5.07 -20.31
C ASP A 421 1.74 -5.81 -21.13
N GLY A 422 0.48 -5.49 -20.84
CA GLY A 422 -0.65 -6.06 -21.54
C GLY A 422 -1.95 -5.40 -21.12
N CYS A 423 -3.03 -5.83 -21.76
CA CYS A 423 -4.36 -5.35 -21.48
C CYS A 423 -5.34 -6.53 -21.52
N ILE A 424 -6.07 -6.72 -20.43
CA ILE A 424 -7.11 -7.74 -20.33
C ILE A 424 -8.38 -7.13 -20.89
N LYS A 425 -8.86 -7.68 -22.00
CA LYS A 425 -10.12 -7.25 -22.61
C LYS A 425 -11.29 -7.49 -21.65
N SER A 426 -12.31 -6.64 -21.74
CA SER A 426 -13.59 -6.85 -21.05
C SER A 426 -13.51 -6.86 -19.51
N CYS A 427 -12.43 -6.31 -18.93
CA CYS A 427 -12.32 -6.05 -17.50
C CYS A 427 -11.94 -4.58 -17.30
N SER A 428 -12.49 -3.90 -16.30
CA SER A 428 -12.15 -2.52 -15.97
C SER A 428 -12.30 -2.30 -14.48
N ILE A 429 -11.72 -1.23 -13.93
CA ILE A 429 -12.03 -0.80 -12.57
C ILE A 429 -13.28 0.08 -12.62
N MET A 430 -14.21 -0.14 -11.70
CA MET A 430 -15.38 0.69 -11.48
C MET A 430 -15.31 1.28 -10.08
N ASP A 431 -15.41 2.60 -10.02
CA ASP A 431 -15.55 3.38 -8.81
C ASP A 431 -16.97 3.91 -8.72
N LEU A 432 -17.57 3.80 -7.54
CA LEU A 432 -18.90 4.30 -7.27
C LEU A 432 -18.90 5.09 -5.98
N THR A 433 -19.47 6.29 -6.02
CA THR A 433 -19.79 7.10 -4.85
C THR A 433 -21.26 7.52 -4.91
N LEU A 434 -22.08 6.94 -4.05
CA LEU A 434 -23.47 7.32 -3.86
C LEU A 434 -23.58 8.18 -2.59
N LEU A 435 -24.00 9.43 -2.75
CA LEU A 435 -24.31 10.35 -1.67
C LEU A 435 -25.81 10.37 -1.39
N GLU A 436 -26.19 10.46 -0.12
CA GLU A 436 -27.55 10.80 0.28
C GLU A 436 -27.82 12.32 0.17
N GLU A 437 -29.06 12.74 0.43
CA GLU A 437 -29.56 14.11 0.26
C GLU A 437 -28.66 15.17 0.93
N TYR A 438 -28.22 14.93 2.16
CA TYR A 438 -27.32 15.82 2.91
C TYR A 438 -25.84 15.70 2.51
N GLY A 439 -25.55 14.93 1.47
CA GLY A 439 -24.20 14.81 0.90
C GLY A 439 -23.27 13.88 1.67
N LYS A 440 -23.77 13.08 2.62
CA LYS A 440 -22.96 12.04 3.25
C LYS A 440 -22.79 10.85 2.30
N PRO A 441 -21.60 10.26 2.21
CA PRO A 441 -21.40 9.05 1.44
C PRO A 441 -22.20 7.89 2.03
N PHE A 442 -23.17 7.39 1.25
CA PHE A 442 -24.06 6.29 1.62
C PHE A 442 -23.46 4.96 1.15
N TRP A 443 -23.03 4.83 -0.11
CA TRP A 443 -22.42 3.60 -0.64
C TRP A 443 -21.20 3.95 -1.50
N CYS A 444 -20.07 3.31 -1.22
CA CYS A 444 -18.81 3.60 -1.88
C CYS A 444 -18.00 2.33 -2.13
N PHE A 445 -17.55 2.11 -3.35
CA PHE A 445 -16.59 1.05 -3.66
C PHE A 445 -15.68 1.42 -4.81
N SER A 446 -14.58 0.68 -4.91
CA SER A 446 -13.65 0.69 -6.04
C SER A 446 -13.27 -0.77 -6.29
N SER A 447 -13.69 -1.33 -7.42
CA SER A 447 -13.57 -2.77 -7.67
C SER A 447 -13.40 -3.08 -9.15
N PRO A 448 -12.61 -4.12 -9.51
CA PRO A 448 -12.67 -4.66 -10.85
C PRO A 448 -14.06 -5.19 -11.16
N VAL A 449 -14.53 -4.89 -12.38
CA VAL A 449 -15.78 -5.36 -12.97
C VAL A 449 -15.51 -5.95 -14.34
N CYS A 450 -16.42 -6.79 -14.81
CA CYS A 450 -16.30 -7.45 -16.12
C CYS A 450 -17.48 -7.11 -17.01
N VAL A 451 -17.15 -6.85 -18.27
CA VAL A 451 -18.12 -6.74 -19.35
C VAL A 451 -18.35 -8.14 -19.90
N ARG A 452 -19.55 -8.67 -19.69
CA ARG A 452 -19.93 -10.01 -20.16
C ARG A 452 -20.94 -9.87 -21.28
N CYS A 453 -20.79 -10.67 -22.33
CA CYS A 453 -21.81 -10.77 -23.36
C CYS A 453 -23.07 -11.40 -22.77
N CYS A 454 -24.22 -10.76 -22.96
CA CYS A 454 -25.51 -11.30 -22.60
C CYS A 454 -25.97 -12.23 -23.73
N PRO A 455 -26.18 -13.54 -23.49
CA PRO A 455 -26.94 -14.36 -24.43
C PRO A 455 -28.40 -13.89 -24.39
N GLY A 456 -28.75 -12.93 -25.24
CA GLY A 456 -30.12 -12.44 -25.34
C GLY A 456 -31.07 -13.50 -25.91
N PRO A 457 -32.38 -13.45 -25.58
CA PRO A 457 -33.37 -14.23 -26.30
C PRO A 457 -33.45 -13.76 -27.76
N SER A 458 -33.68 -14.68 -28.69
CA SER A 458 -33.77 -14.48 -30.15
C SER A 458 -34.78 -13.41 -30.62
N ASP A 459 -35.59 -12.86 -29.72
CA ASP A 459 -36.76 -12.03 -30.00
C ASP A 459 -36.66 -10.58 -29.48
N GLY A 460 -35.48 -10.13 -29.05
CA GLY A 460 -35.23 -8.71 -28.77
C GLY A 460 -35.27 -7.85 -30.04
N PRO A 461 -35.66 -6.56 -29.99
CA PRO A 461 -35.71 -5.72 -31.17
C PRO A 461 -34.33 -5.70 -31.84
N SER A 462 -34.28 -6.16 -33.09
CA SER A 462 -33.09 -6.43 -33.91
C SER A 462 -32.22 -5.22 -34.24
N PHE A 463 -32.45 -4.07 -33.60
CA PHE A 463 -31.88 -2.77 -33.93
C PHE A 463 -30.74 -2.33 -33.01
N LEU A 464 -30.43 -3.07 -31.94
CA LEU A 464 -29.46 -2.61 -30.94
C LEU A 464 -28.07 -3.26 -31.06
N GLY A 465 -27.87 -4.39 -31.75
CA GLY A 465 -26.55 -5.04 -31.78
C GLY A 465 -26.31 -5.93 -30.55
N GLU A 466 -25.07 -6.38 -30.35
CA GLU A 466 -24.73 -7.32 -29.26
C GLU A 466 -24.88 -6.64 -27.88
N ALA A 467 -25.63 -7.29 -26.98
CA ALA A 467 -25.87 -6.81 -25.62
C ALA A 467 -24.82 -7.35 -24.64
N TYR A 468 -24.42 -6.52 -23.69
CA TYR A 468 -23.43 -6.81 -22.68
C TYR A 468 -23.93 -6.35 -21.30
N CYS A 469 -23.48 -6.99 -20.23
CA CYS A 469 -23.77 -6.56 -18.86
C CYS A 469 -22.49 -6.38 -18.05
N VAL A 470 -22.59 -5.49 -17.06
CA VAL A 470 -21.61 -5.30 -16.00
C VAL A 470 -22.34 -5.35 -14.68
N ASP A 471 -21.98 -6.34 -13.87
CA ASP A 471 -22.60 -6.61 -12.57
C ASP A 471 -21.59 -6.45 -11.44
N TYR A 472 -22.04 -5.85 -10.34
CA TYR A 472 -21.29 -5.78 -9.08
C TYR A 472 -22.22 -6.00 -7.89
N SER A 473 -21.72 -6.63 -6.83
CA SER A 473 -22.48 -6.82 -5.58
C SER A 473 -21.57 -6.91 -4.37
N ASP A 474 -21.98 -6.28 -3.27
CA ASP A 474 -21.30 -6.34 -1.96
C ASP A 474 -22.31 -6.46 -0.81
N SER A 475 -21.87 -6.21 0.42
CA SER A 475 -22.73 -6.20 1.62
C SER A 475 -23.75 -5.06 1.63
N GLU A 476 -23.59 -4.04 0.80
CA GLU A 476 -24.37 -2.80 0.84
C GLU A 476 -25.43 -2.77 -0.27
N GLY A 477 -25.12 -3.33 -1.44
CA GLY A 477 -26.01 -3.29 -2.59
C GLY A 477 -25.51 -4.08 -3.80
N ARG A 478 -26.20 -3.87 -4.93
CA ARG A 478 -25.83 -4.40 -6.25
C ARG A 478 -25.91 -3.29 -7.29
N LEU A 479 -25.04 -3.35 -8.29
CA LEU A 479 -25.07 -2.51 -9.47
C LEU A 479 -25.26 -3.42 -10.68
N HIS A 480 -26.18 -3.00 -11.55
CA HIS A 480 -26.42 -3.63 -12.83
C HIS A 480 -26.34 -2.55 -13.92
N MET A 481 -25.50 -2.79 -14.92
CA MET A 481 -25.33 -1.90 -16.07
C MET A 481 -25.46 -2.72 -17.35
N GLU A 482 -26.32 -2.26 -18.26
CA GLU A 482 -26.51 -2.84 -19.58
C GLU A 482 -25.84 -1.96 -20.62
N LEU A 483 -25.06 -2.62 -21.46
CA LEU A 483 -24.26 -2.05 -22.52
C LEU A 483 -24.68 -2.65 -23.86
N VAL A 484 -24.58 -1.86 -24.90
CA VAL A 484 -24.89 -2.26 -26.27
C VAL A 484 -23.73 -1.88 -27.17
N TRP A 485 -23.23 -2.81 -27.98
CA TRP A 485 -22.19 -2.54 -28.96
C TRP A 485 -22.79 -2.00 -30.25
N VAL A 486 -22.39 -0.79 -30.63
CA VAL A 486 -22.82 -0.12 -31.86
C VAL A 486 -21.71 -0.23 -32.89
N GLU A 487 -21.94 -1.00 -33.96
CA GLU A 487 -20.94 -1.27 -34.99
C GLU A 487 -20.56 -0.01 -35.78
N GLU A 488 -21.50 0.91 -36.00
CA GLU A 488 -21.28 2.13 -36.79
C GLU A 488 -20.29 3.09 -36.15
N THR A 489 -20.28 3.17 -34.82
CA THR A 489 -19.39 4.05 -34.05
C THR A 489 -18.21 3.31 -33.43
N GLU A 490 -18.18 1.98 -33.50
CA GLU A 490 -17.22 1.11 -32.80
C GLU A 490 -17.13 1.42 -31.29
N GLU A 491 -18.27 1.72 -30.66
CA GLU A 491 -18.36 2.15 -29.26
C GLU A 491 -19.45 1.37 -28.51
N TYR A 492 -19.25 1.23 -27.20
CA TYR A 492 -20.29 0.73 -26.31
C TYR A 492 -21.19 1.87 -25.86
N PHE A 493 -22.51 1.65 -25.84
CA PHE A 493 -23.48 2.57 -25.25
C PHE A 493 -24.08 1.96 -23.98
N ILE A 494 -24.12 2.74 -22.91
CA ILE A 494 -24.86 2.43 -21.70
C ILE A 494 -26.32 2.72 -21.96
N VAL A 495 -27.13 1.66 -22.03
CA VAL A 495 -28.58 1.75 -22.25
C VAL A 495 -29.37 1.62 -20.95
N SER A 496 -28.79 1.00 -19.92
CA SER A 496 -29.38 0.98 -18.58
C SER A 496 -28.32 0.97 -17.48
N LEU A 497 -28.61 1.66 -16.39
CA LEU A 497 -27.83 1.64 -15.16
C LEU A 497 -28.79 1.69 -13.97
N ALA A 498 -28.73 0.67 -13.11
CA ALA A 498 -29.57 0.56 -11.93
C ALA A 498 -28.74 0.16 -10.70
N LEU A 499 -29.05 0.79 -9.57
CA LEU A 499 -28.50 0.44 -8.26
C LEU A 499 -29.60 -0.22 -7.43
N TYR A 500 -29.24 -1.28 -6.72
CA TYR A 500 -30.11 -2.03 -5.83
C TYR A 500 -29.54 -1.93 -4.42
N LEU A 501 -30.13 -1.07 -3.59
CA LEU A 501 -29.68 -0.85 -2.22
C LEU A 501 -30.33 -1.87 -1.30
N ARG A 502 -29.56 -2.51 -0.41
CA ARG A 502 -30.14 -3.45 0.57
C ARG A 502 -31.02 -2.70 1.57
N LEU A 503 -32.24 -3.20 1.78
CA LEU A 503 -33.17 -2.61 2.74
C LEU A 503 -32.62 -2.60 4.17
N ALA A 504 -31.89 -3.64 4.58
CA ALA A 504 -31.26 -3.69 5.90
C ALA A 504 -30.35 -2.48 6.15
N LYS A 505 -29.56 -2.08 5.15
CA LYS A 505 -28.70 -0.90 5.23
C LYS A 505 -29.51 0.39 5.28
N VAL A 506 -30.52 0.52 4.42
CA VAL A 506 -31.40 1.70 4.37
C VAL A 506 -32.07 1.91 5.72
N ASN A 507 -32.67 0.85 6.27
CA ASN A 507 -33.34 0.85 7.58
C ASN A 507 -32.36 1.21 8.70
N GLN A 508 -31.14 0.67 8.68
CA GLN A 508 -30.10 1.02 9.66
C GLN A 508 -29.65 2.48 9.54
N TRP A 509 -29.49 3.00 8.33
CA TRP A 509 -28.97 4.35 8.08
C TRP A 509 -29.97 5.43 8.48
N PHE A 510 -31.24 5.25 8.12
CA PHE A 510 -32.30 6.22 8.39
C PHE A 510 -33.10 5.92 9.65
N GLY A 511 -32.83 4.81 10.35
CA GLY A 511 -33.62 4.40 11.51
C GLY A 511 -35.07 4.07 11.18
N THR A 512 -35.32 3.60 9.95
CA THR A 512 -36.66 3.31 9.39
C THR A 512 -36.95 1.81 9.34
N GLN A 513 -38.19 1.46 9.01
CA GLN A 513 -38.64 0.09 8.72
C GLN A 513 -39.43 0.11 7.41
N TYR A 514 -38.70 0.12 6.29
CA TYR A 514 -39.27 0.05 4.94
C TYR A 514 -39.85 -1.34 4.60
#